data_AF-A0A535BM02-F1
#
_entry.id   AF-A0A535BM02-F1
#
_cell.length_a   1.000
_cell.length_b   1.000
_cell.length_c   1.000
_cell.angle_alpha   90.00
_cell.angle_beta   90.00
_cell.angle_gamma   90.00
#
_symmetry.space_group_name_H-M   'P 1'
#
loop_
_entity.id
_entity.type
_entity.pdbx_description
1 polymer ?
#
loop_
_entity_poly.entity_id
_entity_poly.type
_entity_poly.pdbx_seq_one_letter_code
_entity_poly.pdbx_strand_id
1 'polypeptide(L)'
;MPRLPRIGSFPLLDRAARYFPIRRLLRKHTSPGDSLLEVGSGPFGIGWFRRRTFVGCDVEFELPPTPPLVPVVARAHRLPFPDASFDAVVLSDVLEHVDPAARVDVLREALRVTRKLAVIGFPCGPDALRVDRSLYEEYRRRSLSPPRWLEEHMRNGLPDERVVEELPGAWKVLTCSNESVRFHEWMMMSQLSFARRVAFRAA
;
A
#
# COMPACT_ATOMS: atom_id res chain seq x y z
N MET A 1 -19.49 -19.74 -3.52
CA MET A 1 -18.27 -19.17 -2.89
C MET A 1 -17.37 -18.65 -3.99
N PRO A 2 -16.99 -17.36 -4.01
CA PRO A 2 -16.00 -16.89 -4.96
C PRO A 2 -14.68 -17.58 -4.64
N ARG A 3 -14.09 -18.25 -5.62
CA ARG A 3 -12.76 -18.86 -5.49
C ARG A 3 -11.77 -17.71 -5.29
N LEU A 4 -11.15 -17.62 -4.11
CA LEU A 4 -9.93 -16.84 -3.94
C LEU A 4 -8.96 -17.28 -5.06
N PRO A 5 -8.38 -16.35 -5.84
CA PRO A 5 -7.37 -16.72 -6.82
C PRO A 5 -6.27 -17.52 -6.11
N ARG A 6 -5.77 -18.59 -6.74
CA ARG A 6 -4.65 -19.37 -6.22
C ARG A 6 -3.40 -18.50 -6.24
N ILE A 7 -3.27 -17.67 -5.21
CA ILE A 7 -2.12 -16.82 -5.00
C ILE A 7 -0.99 -17.73 -4.49
N GLY A 8 0.18 -17.66 -5.13
CA GLY A 8 1.38 -18.32 -4.63
C GLY A 8 1.70 -17.87 -3.20
N SER A 9 2.62 -18.54 -2.51
CA SER A 9 3.00 -18.17 -1.14
C SER A 9 3.62 -16.77 -1.02
N PHE A 10 4.24 -16.25 -2.08
CA PHE A 10 5.02 -15.01 -2.03
C PHE A 10 4.17 -13.72 -2.01
N PRO A 11 3.11 -13.56 -2.82
CA PRO A 11 2.26 -12.37 -2.72
C PRO A 11 1.49 -12.27 -1.39
N LEU A 12 1.34 -13.38 -0.64
CA LEU A 12 0.76 -13.31 0.71
C LEU A 12 1.75 -12.78 1.74
N LEU A 13 3.02 -13.19 1.65
CA LEU A 13 4.07 -12.72 2.55
C LEU A 13 4.34 -11.23 2.40
N ASP A 14 4.42 -10.76 1.15
CA ASP A 14 4.57 -9.35 0.80
C ASP A 14 3.44 -8.48 1.38
N ARG A 15 2.20 -8.94 1.25
CA ARG A 15 1.05 -8.27 1.86
C ARG A 15 1.12 -8.30 3.39
N ALA A 16 1.53 -9.41 3.99
CA ALA A 16 1.64 -9.51 5.44
C ALA A 16 2.67 -8.53 6.01
N ALA A 17 3.81 -8.36 5.33
CA ALA A 17 4.86 -7.42 5.71
C ALA A 17 4.35 -5.98 5.78
N ARG A 18 3.53 -5.54 4.81
CA ARG A 18 2.88 -4.21 4.83
C ARG A 18 1.78 -4.09 5.89
N TYR A 19 0.83 -5.04 5.89
CA TYR A 19 -0.42 -4.85 6.62
C TYR A 19 -0.35 -5.19 8.11
N PHE A 20 0.60 -6.01 8.57
CA PHE A 20 0.64 -6.39 9.99
C PHE A 20 1.05 -5.21 10.91
N PRO A 21 2.05 -4.39 10.55
CA PRO A 21 2.35 -3.17 11.29
C PRO A 21 1.19 -2.17 11.27
N ILE A 22 0.55 -1.95 10.11
CA ILE A 22 -0.65 -1.11 9.99
C ILE A 22 -1.77 -1.60 10.92
N ARG A 23 -2.05 -2.91 10.93
CA ARG A 23 -3.07 -3.51 11.82
C ARG A 23 -2.74 -3.35 13.29
N ARG A 24 -1.45 -3.37 13.67
CA ARG A 24 -1.02 -3.13 15.05
C ARG A 24 -1.33 -1.69 15.47
N LEU A 25 -1.07 -0.71 14.59
CA LEU A 25 -1.38 0.70 14.85
C LEU A 25 -2.90 0.93 14.92
N LEU A 26 -3.67 0.38 13.99
CA LEU A 26 -5.13 0.43 14.02
C LEU A 26 -5.67 -0.15 15.32
N ARG A 27 -5.24 -1.35 15.72
CA ARG A 27 -5.70 -1.99 16.97
C ARG A 27 -5.38 -1.18 18.23
N LYS A 28 -4.27 -0.42 18.22
CA LYS A 28 -3.84 0.37 19.38
C LYS A 28 -4.63 1.67 19.54
N HIS A 29 -5.11 2.28 18.45
CA HIS A 29 -5.70 3.62 18.48
C HIS A 29 -7.12 3.72 17.92
N THR A 30 -7.73 2.59 17.54
CA THR A 30 -9.12 2.55 17.05
C THR A 30 -9.93 1.48 17.78
N SER A 31 -11.23 1.68 17.83
CA SER A 31 -12.19 0.72 18.37
C SER A 31 -12.84 -0.14 17.29
N PRO A 32 -13.41 -1.29 17.64
CA PRO A 32 -14.10 -2.17 16.70
C PRO A 32 -15.15 -1.54 15.78
N GLY A 33 -15.85 -0.50 16.25
CA GLY A 33 -16.88 0.22 15.50
C GLY A 33 -16.36 1.42 14.70
N ASP A 34 -15.06 1.72 14.81
CA ASP A 34 -14.47 2.86 14.10
C ASP A 34 -14.45 2.62 12.59
N SER A 35 -14.86 3.66 11.87
CA SER A 35 -14.88 3.71 10.41
C SER A 35 -13.46 3.79 9.83
N LEU A 36 -13.20 3.04 8.76
CA LEU A 36 -11.90 2.97 8.11
C LEU A 36 -12.04 3.30 6.62
N LEU A 37 -11.18 4.20 6.15
CA LEU A 37 -10.88 4.42 4.74
C LEU A 37 -9.47 3.92 4.44
N GLU A 38 -9.30 3.24 3.31
CA GLU A 38 -8.00 2.94 2.73
C GLU A 38 -7.93 3.57 1.34
N VAL A 39 -6.90 4.38 1.10
CA VAL A 39 -6.64 5.03 -0.19
C VAL A 39 -5.53 4.25 -0.90
N GLY A 40 -5.70 3.99 -2.20
CA GLY A 40 -4.85 3.08 -2.96
C GLY A 40 -5.06 1.62 -2.56
N SER A 41 -6.29 1.23 -2.21
CA SER A 41 -6.55 -0.11 -1.65
C SER A 41 -6.38 -1.24 -2.68
N GLY A 42 -6.46 -0.93 -3.97
CA GLY A 42 -6.76 -1.90 -5.00
C GLY A 42 -8.03 -2.71 -4.67
N PRO A 43 -8.24 -3.87 -5.32
CA PRO A 43 -9.48 -4.65 -5.19
C PRO A 43 -9.66 -5.37 -3.84
N PHE A 44 -8.66 -5.34 -2.96
CA PHE A 44 -8.68 -6.09 -1.70
C PHE A 44 -8.27 -5.28 -0.47
N GLY A 45 -7.29 -4.38 -0.62
CA GLY A 45 -6.71 -3.58 0.47
C GLY A 45 -6.31 -4.42 1.70
N ILE A 46 -6.52 -3.83 2.87
CA ILE A 46 -6.38 -4.48 4.17
C ILE A 46 -7.36 -5.66 4.38
N GLY A 47 -8.34 -5.84 3.48
CA GLY A 47 -9.31 -6.94 3.46
C GLY A 47 -8.67 -8.33 3.44
N TRP A 48 -7.42 -8.46 2.99
CA TRP A 48 -6.62 -9.69 3.13
C TRP A 48 -6.53 -10.19 4.58
N PHE A 49 -6.55 -9.27 5.54
CA PHE A 49 -6.32 -9.55 6.96
C PHE A 49 -7.33 -8.88 7.89
N ARG A 50 -8.37 -8.25 7.33
CA ARG A 50 -9.46 -7.58 8.03
C ARG A 50 -10.79 -8.15 7.56
N ARG A 51 -11.63 -8.56 8.52
CA ARG A 51 -12.97 -9.12 8.27
C ARG A 51 -14.11 -8.11 8.40
N ARG A 52 -13.83 -6.90 8.86
CA ARG A 52 -14.82 -5.83 9.02
C ARG A 52 -14.86 -4.95 7.79
N THR A 53 -16.05 -4.44 7.50
CA THR A 53 -16.27 -3.46 6.43
C THR A 53 -15.35 -2.26 6.57
N PHE A 54 -14.86 -1.79 5.43
CA PHE A 54 -14.08 -0.56 5.28
C PHE A 54 -14.31 0.00 3.88
N VAL A 55 -14.10 1.29 3.72
CA VAL A 55 -14.15 1.94 2.40
C VAL A 55 -12.77 1.82 1.76
N GLY A 56 -12.71 1.28 0.55
CA GLY A 56 -11.50 1.24 -0.27
C GLY A 56 -11.63 2.24 -1.40
N CYS A 57 -10.66 3.13 -1.54
CA CYS A 57 -10.62 4.15 -2.57
C CYS A 57 -9.44 3.91 -3.50
N ASP A 58 -9.67 3.93 -4.80
CA ASP A 58 -8.61 3.86 -5.80
C ASP A 58 -8.99 4.65 -7.06
N VAL A 59 -8.01 4.97 -7.92
CA VAL A 59 -8.27 5.66 -9.20
C VAL A 59 -8.98 4.74 -10.19
N GLU A 60 -8.73 3.44 -10.07
CA GLU A 60 -9.36 2.36 -10.82
C GLU A 60 -9.21 1.02 -10.07
N PHE A 61 -10.09 0.05 -10.34
CA PHE A 61 -9.96 -1.30 -9.81
C PHE A 61 -9.75 -2.29 -10.95
N GLU A 62 -8.52 -2.80 -11.10
CA GLU A 62 -8.16 -3.76 -12.16
C GLU A 62 -8.91 -5.10 -12.05
N LEU A 63 -9.36 -5.44 -10.84
CA LEU A 63 -10.19 -6.62 -10.57
C LEU A 63 -11.46 -6.19 -9.82
N PRO A 64 -12.52 -7.01 -9.86
CA PRO A 64 -13.70 -6.77 -9.03
C PRO A 64 -13.33 -6.64 -7.55
N PRO A 65 -13.68 -5.52 -6.90
CA PRO A 65 -13.41 -5.33 -5.48
C PRO A 65 -14.12 -6.41 -4.65
N THR A 66 -13.43 -6.94 -3.64
CA THR A 66 -13.92 -8.09 -2.87
C THR A 66 -14.34 -7.69 -1.47
N PRO A 67 -15.52 -8.11 -0.98
CA PRO A 67 -15.93 -7.89 0.41
C PRO A 67 -14.85 -8.35 1.41
N PRO A 68 -14.65 -7.61 2.52
CA PRO A 68 -15.57 -6.61 3.08
C PRO A 68 -15.30 -5.17 2.60
N LEU A 69 -14.53 -4.98 1.52
CA LEU A 69 -14.25 -3.66 0.94
C LEU A 69 -15.53 -3.07 0.29
N VAL A 70 -15.83 -1.80 0.60
CA VAL A 70 -16.83 -0.98 -0.09
C VAL A 70 -16.10 -0.02 -1.04
N PRO A 71 -16.19 -0.23 -2.36
CA PRO A 71 -15.30 0.45 -3.31
C PRO A 71 -15.79 1.86 -3.63
N VAL A 72 -14.84 2.80 -3.75
CA VAL A 72 -15.04 4.16 -4.22
C VAL A 72 -13.97 4.48 -5.26
N VAL A 73 -14.36 5.02 -6.40
CA VAL A 73 -13.41 5.46 -7.43
C VAL A 73 -13.13 6.95 -7.25
N ALA A 74 -11.91 7.31 -6.85
CA ALA A 74 -11.50 8.71 -6.71
C ALA A 74 -9.97 8.87 -6.70
N ARG A 75 -9.51 10.10 -6.89
CA ARG A 75 -8.09 10.46 -6.78
C ARG A 75 -7.73 10.82 -5.34
N ALA A 76 -6.54 10.41 -4.91
CA ALA A 76 -6.08 10.59 -3.53
C ALA A 76 -5.99 12.07 -3.08
N HIS A 77 -5.77 13.01 -4.01
CA HIS A 77 -5.74 14.46 -3.73
C HIS A 77 -7.13 15.12 -3.75
N ARG A 78 -8.20 14.36 -4.00
CA ARG A 78 -9.57 14.87 -4.05
C ARG A 78 -10.57 13.76 -3.69
N LEU A 79 -10.65 13.46 -2.40
CA LEU A 79 -11.48 12.42 -1.85
C LEU A 79 -12.95 12.90 -1.73
N PRO A 80 -13.94 12.11 -2.16
CA PRO A 80 -15.35 12.51 -2.20
C PRO A 80 -16.03 12.35 -0.83
N PHE A 81 -15.35 12.75 0.24
CA PHE A 81 -15.83 12.61 1.61
C PHE A 81 -15.76 13.94 2.36
N PRO A 82 -16.70 14.21 3.28
CA PRO A 82 -16.62 15.36 4.17
C PRO A 82 -15.40 15.31 5.10
N ASP A 83 -15.11 16.45 5.72
CA ASP A 83 -14.07 16.54 6.74
C ASP A 83 -14.38 15.60 7.92
N ALA A 84 -13.32 15.01 8.50
CA ALA A 84 -13.38 14.11 9.65
C ALA A 84 -14.45 13.01 9.54
N SER A 85 -14.70 12.49 8.33
CA SER A 85 -15.72 11.46 8.09
C SER A 85 -15.29 10.06 8.54
N PHE A 86 -13.98 9.78 8.58
CA PHE A 86 -13.44 8.48 8.98
C PHE A 86 -12.69 8.56 10.30
N ASP A 87 -12.86 7.56 11.16
CA ASP A 87 -12.08 7.43 12.39
C ASP A 87 -10.60 7.16 12.09
N ALA A 88 -10.33 6.31 11.10
CA ALA A 88 -8.98 6.05 10.63
C ALA A 88 -8.87 6.06 9.10
N VAL A 89 -7.72 6.50 8.61
CA VAL A 89 -7.34 6.50 7.19
C VAL A 89 -6.00 5.77 7.03
N VAL A 90 -5.89 4.92 6.02
CA VAL A 90 -4.65 4.21 5.66
C VAL A 90 -4.25 4.58 4.23
N LEU A 91 -2.99 4.95 4.05
CA LEU A 91 -2.30 5.01 2.76
C LEU A 91 -1.13 4.02 2.87
N SER A 92 -1.16 2.93 2.11
CA SER A 92 -0.05 1.98 2.05
C SER A 92 0.48 1.96 0.63
N ASP A 93 1.72 2.43 0.45
CA ASP A 93 2.43 2.42 -0.82
C ASP A 93 1.67 3.19 -1.91
N VAL A 94 1.41 4.47 -1.63
CA VAL A 94 0.64 5.39 -2.49
C VAL A 94 1.49 6.56 -2.97
N LEU A 95 2.30 7.16 -2.09
CA LEU A 95 2.95 8.45 -2.36
C LEU A 95 4.05 8.36 -3.41
N GLU A 96 4.68 7.20 -3.55
CA GLU A 96 5.68 6.88 -4.56
C GLU A 96 5.07 6.77 -5.98
N HIS A 97 3.77 6.53 -6.09
CA HIS A 97 3.02 6.58 -7.35
C HIS A 97 2.53 8.00 -7.70
N VAL A 98 2.58 8.92 -6.74
CA VAL A 98 2.12 10.30 -6.89
C VAL A 98 3.28 11.20 -7.33
N ASP A 99 3.00 12.11 -8.25
CA ASP A 99 3.92 13.17 -8.64
C ASP A 99 4.46 13.91 -7.40
N PRO A 100 5.77 14.16 -7.28
CA PRO A 100 6.35 14.83 -6.12
C PRO A 100 5.63 16.11 -5.70
N ALA A 101 5.18 16.93 -6.66
CA ALA A 101 4.50 18.19 -6.39
C ALA A 101 3.09 18.01 -5.80
N ALA A 102 2.47 16.85 -5.98
CA ALA A 102 1.10 16.55 -5.52
C ALA A 102 1.04 15.75 -4.21
N ARG A 103 2.18 15.28 -3.68
CA ARG A 103 2.22 14.44 -2.46
C ARG A 103 1.63 15.15 -1.25
N VAL A 104 1.94 16.43 -1.09
CA VAL A 104 1.43 17.24 0.03
C VAL A 104 -0.10 17.37 -0.03
N ASP A 105 -0.68 17.51 -1.22
CA ASP A 105 -2.13 17.61 -1.37
C ASP A 105 -2.82 16.28 -1.08
N VAL A 106 -2.22 15.14 -1.46
CA VAL A 106 -2.69 13.81 -1.05
C VAL A 106 -2.70 13.67 0.47
N LEU A 107 -1.63 14.10 1.13
CA LEU A 107 -1.52 14.05 2.59
C LEU A 107 -2.53 14.96 3.28
N ARG A 108 -2.70 16.20 2.80
CA ARG A 108 -3.71 17.14 3.30
C ARG A 108 -5.11 16.55 3.19
N GLU A 109 -5.43 15.94 2.06
CA GLU A 109 -6.74 15.36 1.81
C GLU A 109 -7.00 14.13 2.68
N ALA A 110 -6.00 13.26 2.85
CA ALA A 110 -6.07 12.14 3.78
C ALA A 110 -6.30 12.60 5.22
N LEU A 111 -5.57 13.63 5.68
CA LEU A 111 -5.75 14.19 7.01
C LEU A 111 -7.09 14.91 7.18
N ARG A 112 -7.57 15.63 6.15
CA ARG A 112 -8.87 16.32 6.16
C ARG A 112 -10.02 15.36 6.49
N VAL A 113 -10.04 14.18 5.88
CA VAL A 113 -11.10 13.19 6.10
C VAL A 113 -10.87 12.32 7.34
N THR A 114 -9.71 12.45 8.01
CA THR A 114 -9.34 11.69 9.21
C THR A 114 -9.81 12.39 10.48
N ARG A 115 -10.42 11.62 11.39
CA ARG A 115 -10.84 12.09 12.72
C ARG A 115 -9.83 11.76 13.83
N LYS A 116 -9.26 10.55 13.84
CA LYS A 116 -8.42 10.07 14.97
C LYS A 116 -7.03 9.62 14.56
N LEU A 117 -6.90 8.84 13.48
CA LEU A 117 -5.62 8.21 13.10
C LEU A 117 -5.44 8.16 11.58
N ALA A 118 -4.33 8.72 11.08
CA ALA A 118 -3.84 8.41 9.74
C ALA A 118 -2.60 7.51 9.85
N VAL A 119 -2.57 6.41 9.09
CA VAL A 119 -1.39 5.54 8.96
C VAL A 119 -0.92 5.63 7.52
N ILE A 120 0.27 6.18 7.33
CA ILE A 120 0.84 6.43 6.00
C ILE A 120 2.15 5.65 5.91
N GLY A 121 2.19 4.65 5.05
CA GLY A 121 3.36 3.83 4.76
C GLY A 121 3.81 4.03 3.33
N PHE A 122 5.12 4.17 3.13
CA PHE A 122 5.76 4.28 1.83
C PHE A 122 7.24 3.88 1.95
N PRO A 123 7.87 3.40 0.86
CA PRO A 123 9.31 3.22 0.79
C PRO A 123 10.02 4.58 0.89
N CYS A 124 11.07 4.65 1.71
CA CYS A 124 11.78 5.90 1.99
C CYS A 124 13.29 5.66 2.09
N GLY A 125 14.06 6.67 1.69
CA GLY A 125 15.51 6.73 1.86
C GLY A 125 16.32 6.03 0.76
N PRO A 126 17.66 6.21 0.81
CA PRO A 126 18.57 5.76 -0.25
C PRO A 126 18.65 4.23 -0.37
N ASP A 127 18.46 3.52 0.74
CA ASP A 127 18.47 2.06 0.75
C ASP A 127 17.28 1.46 0.00
N ALA A 128 16.07 2.01 0.21
CA ALA A 128 14.87 1.59 -0.52
C ALA A 128 15.01 1.89 -2.02
N LEU A 129 15.50 3.09 -2.38
CA LEU A 129 15.71 3.47 -3.78
C LEU A 129 16.73 2.57 -4.48
N ARG A 130 17.79 2.17 -3.77
CA ARG A 130 18.76 1.21 -4.30
C ARG A 130 18.12 -0.13 -4.60
N VAL A 131 17.27 -0.65 -3.71
CA VAL A 131 16.59 -1.93 -3.93
C VAL A 131 15.67 -1.87 -5.14
N ASP A 132 14.86 -0.81 -5.28
CA ASP A 132 13.99 -0.64 -6.44
C ASP A 132 14.79 -0.53 -7.75
N ARG A 133 15.91 0.20 -7.73
CA ARG A 133 16.80 0.30 -8.89
C ARG A 133 17.42 -1.05 -9.26
N SER A 134 17.92 -1.79 -8.29
CA SER A 134 18.47 -3.14 -8.49
C SER A 134 17.43 -4.08 -9.08
N LEU A 135 16.18 -4.01 -8.58
CA LEU A 135 15.07 -4.80 -9.09
C LEU A 135 14.73 -4.43 -10.54
N TYR A 136 14.64 -3.13 -10.84
CA TYR A 136 14.37 -2.61 -12.18
C TYR A 136 15.45 -3.04 -13.18
N GLU A 137 16.72 -2.96 -12.79
CA GLU A 137 17.86 -3.45 -13.58
C GLU A 137 17.80 -4.97 -13.78
N GLU A 138 17.34 -5.74 -12.80
CA GLU A 138 17.16 -7.19 -12.94
C GLU A 138 16.08 -7.55 -13.97
N TYR A 139 14.93 -6.86 -13.97
CA TYR A 139 13.93 -7.02 -15.04
C TYR A 139 14.54 -6.78 -16.41
N ARG A 140 15.29 -5.68 -16.57
CA ARG A 140 15.97 -5.34 -17.83
C ARG A 140 17.02 -6.37 -18.24
N ARG A 141 17.85 -6.85 -17.30
CA ARG A 141 18.85 -7.89 -17.55
C ARG A 141 18.21 -9.19 -18.03
N ARG A 142 17.03 -9.55 -17.50
CA ARG A 142 16.26 -10.72 -17.92
C ARG A 142 15.42 -10.51 -19.18
N SER A 143 15.50 -9.34 -19.82
CA SER A 143 14.65 -8.96 -20.95
C SER A 143 13.14 -9.08 -20.64
N LEU A 144 12.76 -8.83 -19.38
CA LEU A 144 11.38 -8.77 -18.92
C LEU A 144 10.94 -7.31 -18.82
N SER A 145 9.65 -7.06 -19.05
CA SER A 145 9.05 -5.76 -18.78
C SER A 145 8.93 -5.54 -17.26
N PRO A 146 9.49 -4.46 -16.71
CA PRO A 146 9.21 -4.05 -15.34
C PRO A 146 7.70 -3.83 -15.14
N PRO A 147 7.15 -4.13 -13.96
CA PRO A 147 5.75 -3.84 -13.67
C PRO A 147 5.53 -2.33 -13.51
N ARG A 148 4.32 -1.86 -13.84
CA ARG A 148 3.93 -0.44 -13.82
C ARG A 148 4.31 0.28 -12.52
N TRP A 149 4.06 -0.34 -11.37
CA TRP A 149 4.37 0.25 -10.06
C TRP A 149 5.86 0.59 -9.93
N LEU A 150 6.75 -0.26 -10.45
CA LEU A 150 8.20 -0.06 -10.37
C LEU A 150 8.67 1.03 -11.34
N GLU A 151 8.06 1.11 -12.52
CA GLU A 151 8.31 2.21 -13.47
C GLU A 151 7.91 3.56 -12.86
N GLU A 152 6.77 3.61 -12.16
CA GLU A 152 6.31 4.80 -11.46
C GLU A 152 7.28 5.24 -10.37
N HIS A 153 7.86 4.31 -9.60
CA HIS A 153 8.90 4.65 -8.61
C HIS A 153 10.14 5.25 -9.27
N MET A 154 10.57 4.72 -10.42
CA MET A 154 11.72 5.27 -11.15
C MET A 154 11.43 6.67 -11.72
N ARG A 155 10.19 6.91 -12.16
CA ARG A 155 9.77 8.20 -12.71
C ARG A 155 9.60 9.26 -11.64
N ASN A 156 8.90 8.93 -10.55
CA ASN A 156 8.49 9.89 -9.53
C ASN A 156 9.54 10.04 -8.41
N GLY A 157 10.48 9.10 -8.30
CA GLY A 157 11.34 8.96 -7.13
C GLY A 157 10.55 8.53 -5.88
N LEU A 158 11.26 8.20 -4.82
CA LEU A 158 10.62 7.84 -3.54
C LEU A 158 10.24 9.10 -2.74
N PRO A 159 9.21 9.02 -1.88
CA PRO A 159 8.94 10.06 -0.90
C PRO A 159 10.10 10.21 0.10
N ASP A 160 10.33 11.45 0.52
CA ASP A 160 11.22 11.78 1.64
C ASP A 160 10.38 11.80 2.93
N GLU A 161 10.94 11.35 4.05
CA GLU A 161 10.23 11.38 5.34
C GLU A 161 9.80 12.79 5.74
N ARG A 162 10.53 13.82 5.31
CA ARG A 162 10.22 15.24 5.57
C ARG A 162 8.94 15.72 4.92
N VAL A 163 8.36 14.97 3.98
CA VAL A 163 7.06 15.31 3.38
C VAL A 163 5.94 15.43 4.42
N VAL A 164 6.10 14.77 5.59
CA VAL A 164 5.15 14.87 6.71
C VAL A 164 5.35 16.12 7.56
N GLU A 165 6.52 16.75 7.51
CA GLU A 165 6.82 18.00 8.23
C GLU A 165 6.11 19.20 7.59
N GLU A 166 5.74 19.09 6.32
CA GLU A 166 5.00 20.11 5.57
C GLU A 166 3.50 20.18 5.93
N LEU A 167 3.04 19.29 6.83
CA LEU A 167 1.65 19.18 7.23
C LEU A 167 1.34 20.04 8.47
N PRO A 168 0.10 20.59 8.59
CA PRO A 168 -0.25 21.49 9.68
C PRO A 168 -0.14 20.84 11.07
N GLY A 169 0.38 21.62 12.04
CA GLY A 169 0.84 21.18 13.36
C GLY A 169 -0.21 20.72 14.38
N ALA A 170 -1.37 20.23 13.95
CA ALA A 170 -2.40 19.67 14.84
C ALA A 170 -2.19 18.17 15.13
N TRP A 171 -1.36 17.47 14.34
CA TRP A 171 -1.18 16.03 14.45
C TRP A 171 0.13 15.67 15.17
N LYS A 172 0.04 14.75 16.12
CA LYS A 172 1.23 14.11 16.69
C LYS A 172 1.74 13.05 15.71
N VAL A 173 2.88 13.33 15.07
CA VAL A 173 3.54 12.38 14.17
C VAL A 173 4.29 11.32 14.98
N LEU A 174 4.08 10.04 14.65
CA LEU A 174 4.81 8.90 15.21
C LEU A 174 5.45 8.13 14.07
N THR A 175 6.77 8.15 13.99
CA THR A 175 7.53 7.38 12.99
C THR A 175 7.86 5.99 13.55
N CYS A 176 7.53 4.94 12.80
CA CYS A 176 7.94 3.58 13.12
C CYS A 176 8.39 2.85 11.85
N SER A 177 9.41 2.01 11.99
CA SER A 177 9.87 1.15 10.90
C SER A 177 8.80 0.09 10.55
N ASN A 178 8.61 -0.17 9.26
CA ASN A 178 7.63 -1.12 8.75
C ASN A 178 8.29 -2.49 8.43
N GLU A 179 9.18 -2.49 7.44
CA GLU A 179 9.86 -3.67 6.90
C GLU A 179 11.38 -3.45 6.85
N SER A 180 12.17 -4.52 6.98
CA SER A 180 13.61 -4.47 6.70
C SER A 180 13.85 -4.41 5.20
N VAL A 181 14.61 -3.42 4.74
CA VAL A 181 14.99 -3.28 3.32
C VAL A 181 15.66 -4.55 2.77
N ARG A 182 16.49 -5.22 3.58
CA ARG A 182 17.13 -6.49 3.17
C ARG A 182 16.13 -7.62 2.97
N PHE A 183 15.11 -7.68 3.82
CA PHE A 183 14.05 -8.69 3.70
C PHE A 183 13.19 -8.41 2.47
N HIS A 184 12.86 -7.13 2.22
CA HIS A 184 12.13 -6.69 1.04
C HIS A 184 12.85 -7.08 -0.25
N GLU A 185 14.15 -6.76 -0.35
CA GLU A 185 14.99 -7.12 -1.49
C GLU A 185 15.00 -8.63 -1.76
N TRP A 186 15.26 -9.42 -0.72
CA TRP A 186 15.23 -10.88 -0.82
C TRP A 186 13.88 -11.39 -1.32
N MET A 187 12.79 -10.86 -0.80
CA MET A 187 11.43 -11.26 -1.16
C MET A 187 11.12 -10.93 -2.63
N MET A 188 11.42 -9.71 -3.09
CA MET A 188 11.19 -9.29 -4.47
C MET A 188 12.04 -10.06 -5.47
N MET A 189 13.34 -10.25 -5.18
CA MET A 189 14.24 -11.04 -6.04
C MET A 189 13.85 -12.53 -6.09
N SER A 190 13.31 -13.06 -4.98
CA SER A 190 12.79 -14.42 -4.94
C SER A 190 11.53 -14.58 -5.79
N GLN A 191 10.65 -13.57 -5.84
CA GLN A 191 9.46 -13.58 -6.70
C GLN A 191 9.81 -13.58 -8.19
N LEU A 192 10.87 -12.89 -8.58
CA LEU A 192 11.40 -12.92 -9.95
C LEU A 192 11.98 -14.29 -10.34
N SER A 193 12.44 -15.06 -9.35
CA SER A 193 13.17 -16.31 -9.56
C SER A 193 12.23 -17.51 -9.40
N PHE A 194 11.33 -17.71 -10.36
CA PHE A 194 10.37 -18.82 -10.26
C PHE A 194 11.03 -20.19 -10.52
N ALA A 195 10.90 -21.08 -9.54
CA ALA A 195 10.95 -22.52 -9.75
C ALA A 195 9.57 -23.02 -10.23
N ARG A 196 9.51 -23.72 -11.37
CA ARG A 196 8.30 -24.42 -11.83
C ARG A 196 8.00 -25.59 -10.89
N ARG A 197 6.76 -25.68 -10.39
CA ARG A 197 6.25 -26.91 -9.76
C ARG A 197 5.36 -27.64 -10.76
N VAL A 198 5.77 -28.84 -11.16
CA VAL A 198 4.94 -29.75 -11.97
C VAL A 198 4.36 -30.78 -11.01
N ALA A 199 3.04 -31.00 -11.05
CA ALA A 199 2.38 -32.03 -10.28
C ALA A 199 1.64 -32.96 -11.24
N PHE A 200 1.92 -34.26 -11.13
CA PHE A 200 1.15 -35.31 -11.81
C PHE A 200 0.11 -35.86 -10.84
N ARG A 201 -1.11 -36.08 -11.33
CA ARG A 201 -2.17 -36.77 -10.59
C ARG A 201 -2.59 -37.97 -11.43
N ALA A 202 -2.63 -39.15 -10.83
CA ALA A 202 -3.21 -40.34 -11.49
C ALA A 202 -4.72 -40.15 -11.68
N ALA A 203 -5.25 -40.70 -12.77
CA ALA A 203 -6.68 -40.70 -13.09
C ALA A 203 -7.50 -41.41 -12.00
#